data_AF-A0A537YRH7-F1
#
_entry.id   AF-A0A537YRH7-F1
#
_cell.length_a   1.000
_cell.length_b   1.000
_cell.length_c   1.000
_cell.angle_alpha   90.00
_cell.angle_beta   90.00
_cell.angle_gamma   90.00
#
_symmetry.space_group_name_H-M   'P 1'
#
loop_
_entity.id
_entity.type
_entity.pdbx_description
1 polymer ?
#
loop_
_entity_poly.entity_id
_entity_poly.type
_entity_poly.pdbx_seq_one_letter_code
_entity_poly.pdbx_strand_id
1 'polypeptide(L)' 'VEALLRRLEVNPESVLVIAGDELVTRDTRLRDDERVEIRPVISGGCTDIRTTQRASEEKQS' A
#
# COMPACT_ATOMS: atom_id res chain seq x y z
N VAL A 1 -16.49 0.53 4.40
CA VAL A 1 -15.01 0.51 4.53
C VAL A 1 -14.56 1.06 5.89
N GLU A 2 -15.18 2.13 6.39
CA GLU A 2 -14.84 2.78 7.67
C GLU A 2 -14.69 1.81 8.87
N ALA A 3 -15.64 0.89 9.07
CA ALA A 3 -15.58 -0.07 10.18
C ALA A 3 -14.35 -0.99 10.10
N LEU A 4 -13.91 -1.36 8.89
CA LEU A 4 -12.70 -2.15 8.66
C LEU A 4 -11.45 -1.33 9.04
N LEU A 5 -11.33 -0.11 8.52
CA LEU A 5 -10.17 0.75 8.79
C LEU A 5 -10.06 1.11 10.28
N ARG A 6 -11.19 1.36 10.94
CA ARG A 6 -11.24 1.57 12.39
C ARG A 6 -10.77 0.34 13.17
N ARG A 7 -11.17 -0.87 12.75
CA ARG A 7 -10.74 -2.12 13.38
C ARG A 7 -9.23 -2.37 13.21
N LEU A 8 -8.67 -1.93 12.10
CA LEU A 8 -7.24 -2.00 11.82
C LEU A 8 -6.45 -0.82 12.39
N GLU A 9 -7.12 0.12 13.06
CA GLU A 9 -6.52 1.34 13.63
C GLU A 9 -5.75 2.19 12.60
N VAL A 10 -6.18 2.14 11.34
CA VAL A 10 -5.57 2.88 10.22
C VAL A 10 -6.29 4.20 10.02
N ASN A 11 -5.54 5.29 9.87
CA ASN A 11 -6.12 6.58 9.52
C ASN A 11 -6.68 6.54 8.09
N PRO A 12 -7.98 6.69 7.90
CA PRO A 12 -8.61 6.58 6.59
C PRO A 12 -8.30 7.76 5.65
N GLU A 13 -7.64 8.83 6.12
CA GLU A 13 -7.09 9.90 5.27
C GLU A 13 -5.68 9.58 4.75
N SER A 14 -5.02 8.57 5.33
CA SER A 14 -3.63 8.18 5.01
C SER A 14 -3.54 7.01 4.03
N VAL A 15 -4.67 6.45 3.63
CA VAL A 15 -4.74 5.25 2.78
C VAL A 15 -5.83 5.34 1.72
N LEU A 16 -5.59 4.67 0.59
CA LEU A 16 -6.59 4.30 -0.39
C LEU A 16 -6.99 2.84 -0.17
N VAL A 17 -8.26 2.55 -0.40
CA VAL A 17 -8.78 1.18 -0.33
C VAL A 17 -9.24 0.77 -1.72
N ILE A 18 -8.76 -0.37 -2.19
CA ILE A 18 -9.11 -0.94 -3.50
C ILE A 18 -9.79 -2.27 -3.24
N ALA A 19 -10.97 -2.47 -3.84
CA ALA A 19 -11.70 -3.73 -3.79
C ALA A 19 -11.74 -4.33 -5.20
N GLY A 20 -11.11 -5.48 -5.39
CA GLY A 20 -10.81 -5.98 -6.74
C GLY A 20 -9.94 -4.99 -7.51
N ASP A 21 -10.49 -4.40 -8.57
CA ASP A 21 -9.81 -3.41 -9.43
C ASP A 21 -10.39 -1.99 -9.28
N GLU A 22 -11.28 -1.77 -8.30
CA GLU A 22 -11.97 -0.50 -8.11
C GLU A 22 -11.53 0.23 -6.84
N LEU A 23 -11.24 1.53 -6.98
CA LEU A 23 -10.99 2.40 -5.84
C LEU A 23 -12.31 2.69 -5.13
N VAL A 24 -12.45 2.23 -3.89
CA VAL A 24 -13.69 2.36 -3.14
C VAL A 24 -13.68 3.56 -2.20
N THR A 25 -14.85 4.16 -2.02
CA THR A 25 -15.05 5.24 -1.06
C THR A 25 -15.25 4.69 0.36
N ARG A 26 -15.17 5.58 1.37
CA ARG A 26 -15.30 5.19 2.78
C ARG A 26 -16.64 4.57 3.15
N ASP A 27 -17.69 5.09 2.55
CA ASP A 27 -19.09 4.70 2.72
C ASP A 27 -19.45 3.43 1.94
N THR A 28 -18.58 2.96 1.05
CA THR A 28 -18.77 1.71 0.33
C THR A 28 -18.92 0.54 1.32
N ARG A 29 -19.95 -0.29 1.13
CA ARG A 29 -20.14 -1.52 1.89
C ARG A 29 -19.31 -2.62 1.28
N LEU A 30 -18.41 -3.19 2.09
CA LEU A 30 -17.64 -4.37 1.74
C LEU A 30 -18.41 -5.61 2.19
N ARG A 31 -18.27 -6.71 1.44
CA ARG A 31 -18.76 -8.03 1.87
C ARG A 31 -17.78 -8.65 2.86
N ASP A 32 -18.26 -9.58 3.68
CA ASP A 32 -17.46 -10.19 4.74
C ASP A 32 -16.28 -11.03 4.20
N ASP A 33 -16.42 -11.58 3.00
CA ASP A 33 -15.43 -12.41 2.29
C ASP A 33 -14.66 -11.65 1.20
N GLU A 34 -14.86 -10.34 1.11
CA GLU A 34 -14.26 -9.52 0.07
C GLU A 34 -12.77 -9.25 0.34
N ARG A 35 -11.95 -9.47 -0.69
CA ARG A 35 -10.54 -9.09 -0.64
C ARG A 35 -10.38 -7.62 -0.97
N VAL A 36 -9.68 -6.92 -0.09
CA VAL A 36 -9.36 -5.51 -0.27
C VAL A 36 -7.86 -5.27 -0.10
N GLU A 37 -7.35 -4.33 -0.87
CA GLU A 37 -5.98 -3.84 -0.77
C GLU A 37 -5.99 -2.46 -0.12
N ILE A 38 -5.07 -2.24 0.82
CA ILE A 38 -4.90 -0.96 1.51
C ILE A 38 -3.55 -0.40 1.10
N ARG A 39 -3.55 0.73 0.41
CA ARG A 39 -2.35 1.40 -0.11
C ARG A 39 -2.13 2.74 0.58
N PRO A 40 -0.98 2.98 1.22
CA PRO A 40 -0.67 4.29 1.80
C PRO A 40 -0.65 5.40 0.75
N VAL A 41 -1.24 6.56 1.07
CA VAL A 41 -1.07 7.79 0.27
C VAL A 41 0.22 8.49 0.66
N ILE A 42 1.35 7.89 0.31
CA ILE A 42 2.61 8.64 0.28
C ILE A 42 2.60 9.46 -1.01
N SER A 43 2.37 10.77 -0.90
CA SER A 43 2.74 11.70 -1.99
C SER A 43 4.18 11.38 -2.39
N GLY A 44 4.40 10.97 -3.65
CA GLY A 44 5.64 10.36 -4.14
C GLY A 44 6.91 11.16 -3.88
N GLY A 45 7.46 11.05 -2.67
CA GLY A 45 8.53 11.92 -2.19
C GLY A 45 9.28 11.34 -1.01
N CYS A 46 9.57 10.05 -1.01
CA CYS A 46 10.76 9.56 -0.32
C CYS A 46 11.46 8.59 -1.25
N THR A 47 12.35 9.13 -2.07
CA THR A 47 13.44 8.39 -2.65
C THR A 47 14.19 7.71 -1.51
N ASP A 48 14.03 6.39 -1.38
CA ASP A 48 14.98 5.58 -0.65
C ASP A 48 16.29 5.60 -1.44
N ILE A 49 17.11 6.63 -1.17
CA ILE A 49 18.49 6.74 -1.65
C ILE A 49 19.43 6.43 -0.49
N ARG A 50 19.47 5.17 -0.06
CA ARG A 50 20.67 4.58 0.53
C ARG A 50 20.93 3.18 -0.02
N THR A 51 21.66 3.14 -1.13
CA THR A 51 22.90 2.38 -1.31
C THR A 51 23.21 1.32 -0.24
N THR A 52 23.36 0.06 -0.64
CA THR A 52 24.52 -0.77 -0.27
C THR A 52 24.66 -2.02 -1.17
N GLN A 53 25.68 -1.96 -2.03
CA GLN A 53 26.66 -3.01 -2.39
C GLN A 53 26.26 -4.49 -2.32
N ARG A 54 26.30 -5.17 -3.49
CA ARG A 54 27.15 -6.32 -3.91
C ARG A 54 26.60 -6.77 -5.29
N ALA A 55 27.38 -7.03 -6.34
CA ALA A 55 28.65 -7.71 -6.37
C ALA A 55 29.63 -7.10 -7.39
N SER A 56 30.84 -6.85 -6.91
CA SER A 56 32.05 -7.07 -7.68
C SER A 56 32.22 -8.57 -7.92
N GLU A 57 32.38 -9.00 -9.17
CA GLU A 57 32.94 -10.27 -9.70
C GLU A 57 32.28 -10.47 -11.09
N GLU A 58 32.94 -10.56 -12.26
CA GLU A 58 34.32 -10.80 -12.62
C GLU A 58 34.63 -10.04 -13.93
N LYS A 59 35.67 -9.20 -13.91
CA LYS A 59 36.45 -8.96 -15.12
C LYS A 59 37.51 -10.05 -15.20
N GLN A 60 37.20 -11.17 -15.84
CA GLN A 60 38.24 -12.08 -16.34
C GLN A 60 37.70 -12.98 -17.45
N SER A 61 37.81 -12.55 -18.71
CA SER A 61 38.27 -13.38 -19.82
C SER A 61 38.66 -12.52 -21.01
#